data_AF-A0A1Q5Q6P4-F1
#
_entry.id   AF-A0A1Q5Q6P4-F1
#
_cell.length_a   1.000
_cell.length_b   1.000
_cell.length_c   1.000
_cell.angle_alpha   90.00
_cell.angle_beta   90.00
_cell.angle_gamma   90.00
#
_symmetry.space_group_name_H-M   'P 1'
#
loop_
_entity.id
_entity.type
_entity.pdbx_description
1 polymer ?
#
loop_
_entity_poly.entity_id
_entity_poly.type
_entity_poly.pdbx_seq_one_letter_code
_entity_poly.pdbx_strand_id
1 'polypeptide(L)'
;MAIWGYVALPDLPSNTRVFWLKPHEKELARLRMKKAGKASGEPVTWAGMKRVLGKWHFWVYTAYYTFFICSENIGSYMNLWLKSLDKYSVSEIDTYPTVMYAITIVTSLLYGWTSDYIKLRSPIVFFSLTVCFFAAVNLAVWDGVPFGLKWASYYLTGFAQGSGPVFLTMVNEVCAGDSLERLIILGSTNSVAYAFNAWIPLLSYNTEYAPRFLVGNSITVALIVCAAITLVLAIYLEKRENMRNASVGNTSIVTSGADEWSEGDKGGEEEPQGAVRV
;
A
#
# COMPACT_ATOMS: atom_id res chain seq x y z
N MET A 1 12.17 22.56 -5.27
CA MET A 1 11.26 21.40 -5.44
C MET A 1 9.78 21.79 -5.48
N ALA A 2 9.25 22.56 -4.53
CA ALA A 2 7.82 22.89 -4.47
C ALA A 2 7.26 23.68 -5.68
N ILE A 3 7.97 24.73 -6.16
CA ILE A 3 7.54 25.53 -7.31
C ILE A 3 7.51 24.70 -8.59
N TRP A 4 8.55 23.90 -8.82
CA TRP A 4 8.61 22.99 -9.98
C TRP A 4 7.53 21.91 -9.91
N GLY A 5 7.28 21.35 -8.71
CA GLY A 5 6.18 20.41 -8.50
C GLY A 5 4.82 21.01 -8.85
N TYR A 6 4.54 22.25 -8.42
CA TYR A 6 3.29 22.94 -8.73
C TYR A 6 3.10 23.21 -10.23
N VAL A 7 4.19 23.49 -10.96
CA VAL A 7 4.13 23.80 -12.40
C VAL A 7 4.15 22.54 -13.27
N ALA A 8 4.86 21.50 -12.85
CA ALA A 8 5.13 20.31 -13.67
C ALA A 8 4.17 19.13 -13.40
N LEU A 9 3.64 18.98 -12.18
CA LEU A 9 2.78 17.84 -11.84
C LEU A 9 1.35 18.05 -12.36
N PRO A 10 0.84 17.15 -13.21
CA PRO A 10 -0.55 17.19 -13.64
C PRO A 10 -1.49 16.87 -12.47
N ASP A 11 -2.43 17.77 -12.21
CA ASP A 11 -3.63 17.47 -11.43
C ASP A 11 -4.46 16.35 -12.10
N LEU A 12 -5.54 15.94 -11.44
CA LEU A 12 -6.54 15.01 -11.97
C LEU A 12 -6.86 15.30 -13.45
N PRO A 13 -6.99 14.28 -14.32
CA PRO A 13 -7.30 14.46 -15.75
C PRO A 13 -8.58 15.26 -16.03
N SER A 14 -9.45 15.39 -15.04
CA SER A 14 -10.65 16.25 -15.08
C SER A 14 -10.33 17.74 -14.96
N ASN A 15 -9.29 18.14 -14.21
CA ASN A 15 -8.98 19.53 -13.84
C ASN A 15 -7.49 19.92 -14.05
N THR A 16 -6.78 19.24 -14.95
CA THR A 16 -5.34 19.50 -15.20
C THR A 16 -5.08 20.94 -15.70
N ARG A 17 -4.41 21.74 -14.86
CA ARG A 17 -3.95 23.12 -15.12
C ARG A 17 -2.65 23.22 -15.93
N VAL A 18 -2.04 22.08 -16.22
CA VAL A 18 -0.70 22.01 -16.76
C VAL A 18 -0.64 22.36 -18.24
N PHE A 19 0.37 23.17 -18.60
CA PHE A 19 0.54 23.76 -19.93
C PHE A 19 1.11 22.79 -20.97
N TRP A 20 1.79 21.72 -20.55
CA TRP A 20 2.46 20.78 -21.47
C TRP A 20 1.53 19.68 -22.03
N LEU A 21 0.34 19.48 -21.45
CA LEU A 21 -0.57 18.41 -21.85
C LEU A 21 -1.62 18.93 -22.86
N LYS A 22 -1.64 18.37 -24.07
CA LYS A 22 -2.56 18.79 -25.14
C LYS A 22 -4.01 18.34 -24.86
N PRO A 23 -5.02 19.01 -25.44
CA PRO A 23 -6.44 18.66 -25.20
C PRO A 23 -6.79 17.20 -25.54
N HIS A 24 -6.21 16.63 -26.60
CA HIS A 24 -6.46 15.24 -26.98
C HIS A 24 -5.84 14.23 -26.00
N GLU A 25 -4.69 14.56 -25.39
CA GLU A 25 -4.04 13.72 -24.38
C GLU A 25 -4.82 13.72 -23.07
N LYS A 26 -5.43 14.88 -22.72
CA LYS A 26 -6.37 14.99 -21.59
C LYS A 26 -7.57 14.07 -21.76
N GLU A 27 -8.16 14.05 -22.96
CA GLU A 27 -9.31 13.20 -23.25
C GLU A 27 -8.94 11.71 -23.22
N LEU A 28 -7.78 11.36 -23.78
CA LEU A 28 -7.25 10.00 -23.73
C LEU A 28 -6.97 9.54 -22.28
N ALA A 29 -6.50 10.43 -21.41
CA ALA A 29 -6.34 10.15 -19.98
C ALA A 29 -7.67 9.94 -19.25
N ARG A 30 -8.72 10.71 -19.58
CA ARG A 30 -10.08 10.50 -19.05
C ARG A 30 -10.66 9.16 -19.49
N LEU A 31 -10.46 8.80 -20.76
CA LEU A 31 -10.87 7.49 -21.28
C LEU A 31 -10.15 6.34 -20.57
N ARG A 32 -8.85 6.48 -20.28
CA ARG A 32 -8.09 5.49 -19.49
C ARG A 32 -8.61 5.38 -18.05
N MET A 33 -8.94 6.50 -17.41
CA MET A 33 -9.55 6.49 -16.07
C MET A 33 -10.90 5.78 -16.05
N LYS A 34 -11.77 6.07 -17.03
CA LYS A 34 -13.05 5.38 -17.19
C LYS A 34 -12.87 3.89 -17.46
N LYS A 35 -11.95 3.50 -18.36
CA LYS A 35 -11.61 2.09 -18.63
C LYS A 35 -11.05 1.37 -17.40
N ALA A 36 -10.34 2.08 -16.52
CA ALA A 36 -9.83 1.54 -15.27
C ALA A 36 -10.85 1.51 -14.13
N GLY A 37 -12.12 1.87 -14.39
CA GLY A 37 -13.19 1.86 -13.37
C GLY A 37 -13.00 2.86 -12.22
N LYS A 38 -12.12 3.85 -12.38
CA LYS A 38 -11.82 4.83 -11.32
C LYS A 38 -12.89 5.93 -11.30
N ALA A 39 -13.59 6.07 -10.17
CA ALA A 39 -14.62 7.09 -9.99
C ALA A 39 -14.07 8.51 -10.20
N SER A 40 -14.86 9.37 -10.85
CA SER A 40 -14.56 10.80 -11.02
C SER A 40 -14.59 11.50 -9.65
N GLY A 41 -13.52 12.23 -9.33
CA GLY A 41 -13.25 12.75 -7.98
C GLY A 41 -14.46 13.39 -7.30
N GLU A 42 -14.93 12.76 -6.22
CA GLU A 42 -15.90 13.37 -5.31
C GLU A 42 -15.20 14.46 -4.47
N PRO A 43 -15.84 15.63 -4.26
CA PRO A 43 -15.30 16.65 -3.36
C PRO A 43 -15.23 16.09 -1.94
N VAL A 44 -14.16 16.43 -1.21
CA VAL A 44 -13.97 16.01 0.19
C VAL A 44 -15.04 16.66 1.05
N THR A 45 -16.08 15.89 1.39
CA THR A 45 -17.14 16.32 2.31
C THR A 45 -16.89 15.76 3.71
N TRP A 46 -17.33 16.47 4.75
CA TRP A 46 -17.23 16.00 6.14
C TRP A 46 -17.97 14.68 6.37
N ALA A 47 -19.12 14.50 5.70
CA ALA A 47 -19.87 13.25 5.71
C ALA A 47 -19.07 12.10 5.05
N GLY A 48 -18.43 12.37 3.90
CA GLY A 48 -17.53 11.42 3.24
C GLY A 48 -16.35 11.02 4.13
N MET A 49 -15.74 11.97 4.83
CA MET A 49 -14.64 11.66 5.75
C MET A 49 -15.09 10.77 6.92
N LYS A 50 -16.24 11.06 7.56
CA LYS A 50 -16.81 10.19 8.61
C LYS A 50 -17.10 8.79 8.09
N ARG A 51 -17.62 8.67 6.86
CA ARG A 51 -17.85 7.37 6.19
C ARG A 51 -16.55 6.58 6.07
N VAL A 52 -15.48 7.21 5.60
CA VAL A 52 -14.17 6.55 5.40
C VAL A 52 -13.53 6.15 6.72
N LEU A 53 -13.58 7.02 7.74
CA LEU A 53 -13.06 6.72 9.08
C LEU A 53 -13.83 5.59 9.78
N GLY A 54 -15.09 5.36 9.39
CA GLY A 54 -15.89 4.23 9.87
C GLY A 54 -15.56 2.90 9.18
N LYS A 55 -14.81 2.90 8.07
CA LYS A 55 -14.45 1.68 7.35
C LYS A 55 -13.20 1.03 7.94
N TRP A 56 -13.18 -0.30 7.87
CA TRP A 56 -12.03 -1.09 8.34
C TRP A 56 -10.76 -0.81 7.52
N HIS A 57 -10.90 -0.48 6.23
CA HIS A 57 -9.78 -0.16 5.33
C HIS A 57 -8.87 0.91 5.94
N PHE A 58 -9.44 1.99 6.46
CA PHE A 58 -8.68 3.09 7.05
C PHE A 58 -7.82 2.61 8.22
N TRP A 59 -8.40 1.91 9.19
CA TRP A 59 -7.71 1.50 10.40
C TRP A 59 -6.66 0.43 10.14
N VAL A 60 -6.98 -0.59 9.33
CA VAL A 60 -6.07 -1.72 9.08
C VAL A 60 -4.90 -1.29 8.20
N TYR A 61 -5.14 -0.53 7.12
CA TYR A 61 -4.05 -0.05 6.26
C TYR A 61 -3.19 1.00 6.95
N THR A 62 -3.78 1.88 7.75
CA THR A 62 -3.00 2.85 8.55
C THR A 62 -2.13 2.14 9.58
N ALA A 63 -2.69 1.19 10.35
CA ALA A 63 -1.92 0.44 11.32
C ALA A 63 -0.75 -0.32 10.68
N TYR A 64 -1.01 -1.04 9.57
CA TYR A 64 0.03 -1.73 8.81
C TYR A 64 1.16 -0.79 8.41
N TYR A 65 0.82 0.32 7.75
CA TYR A 65 1.81 1.22 7.19
C TYR A 65 2.60 1.96 8.28
N THR A 66 1.95 2.30 9.40
CA THR A 66 2.63 2.84 10.57
C THR A 66 3.66 1.86 11.13
N PHE A 67 3.29 0.59 11.33
CA PHE A 67 4.25 -0.41 11.82
C PHE A 67 5.39 -0.66 10.83
N PHE A 68 5.06 -0.72 9.54
CA PHE A 68 6.03 -0.87 8.46
C PHE A 68 7.06 0.28 8.47
N ILE A 69 6.62 1.53 8.38
CA ILE A 69 7.51 2.71 8.37
C ILE A 69 8.33 2.80 9.68
N CYS A 70 7.76 2.44 10.82
CA CYS A 70 8.50 2.45 12.09
C CYS A 70 9.56 1.34 12.16
N SER A 71 9.36 0.22 11.46
CA SER A 71 10.34 -0.87 11.41
C SER A 71 11.57 -0.58 10.54
N GLU A 72 11.46 0.33 9.57
CA GLU A 72 12.54 0.66 8.62
C GLU A 72 13.73 1.38 9.27
N ASN A 73 13.54 1.96 10.46
CA ASN A 73 14.55 2.79 11.12
C ASN A 73 15.85 2.04 11.42
N ILE A 74 15.82 0.71 11.53
CA ILE A 74 16.99 -0.13 11.84
C ILE A 74 18.17 0.10 10.90
N GLY A 75 17.91 0.36 9.60
CA GLY A 75 18.95 0.61 8.61
C GLY A 75 19.75 1.89 8.87
N SER A 76 19.09 2.91 9.42
CA SER A 76 19.70 4.22 9.71
C SER A 76 20.75 4.16 10.84
N TYR A 77 20.71 3.11 11.67
CA TYR A 77 21.65 2.92 12.79
C TYR A 77 22.93 2.18 12.42
N MET A 78 23.09 1.78 11.15
CA MET A 78 24.32 1.18 10.64
C MET A 78 25.55 2.08 10.89
N ASN A 79 25.38 3.40 10.74
CA ASN A 79 26.43 4.39 11.01
C ASN A 79 26.97 4.31 12.45
N LEU A 80 26.08 4.15 13.42
CA LEU A 80 26.45 4.05 14.83
C LEU A 80 27.19 2.74 15.13
N TRP A 81 26.79 1.65 14.47
CA TRP A 81 27.54 0.41 14.54
C TRP A 81 28.94 0.55 13.93
N LEU A 82 29.08 1.13 12.74
CA LEU A 82 30.40 1.31 12.11
C LEU A 82 31.32 2.20 12.95
N LYS A 83 30.77 3.26 13.58
CA LYS A 83 31.49 4.11 14.54
C LYS A 83 32.00 3.31 15.75
N SER A 84 31.20 2.38 16.27
CA SER A 84 31.61 1.57 17.44
C SER A 84 32.80 0.63 17.18
N LEU A 85 33.08 0.32 15.90
CA LEU A 85 34.15 -0.60 15.54
C LEU A 85 35.53 0.06 15.53
N ASP A 86 35.60 1.39 15.54
CA ASP A 86 36.82 2.23 15.51
C ASP A 86 37.86 1.81 14.45
N LYS A 87 37.38 1.22 13.35
CA LYS A 87 38.22 0.66 12.26
C LYS A 87 38.06 1.39 10.93
N TYR A 88 37.00 2.19 10.79
CA TYR A 88 36.61 2.81 9.54
C TYR A 88 36.77 4.32 9.63
N SER A 89 37.20 4.94 8.53
CA SER A 89 37.27 6.39 8.43
C SER A 89 35.88 7.03 8.43
N VAL A 90 35.80 8.33 8.76
CA VAL A 90 34.53 9.08 8.73
C VAL A 90 33.87 9.01 7.35
N SER A 91 34.66 9.11 6.28
CA SER A 91 34.17 9.01 4.90
C SER A 91 33.57 7.63 4.60
N GLU A 92 34.19 6.56 5.10
CA GLU A 92 33.70 5.19 4.91
C GLU A 92 32.42 4.94 5.68
N ILE A 93 32.34 5.42 6.93
CA ILE A 93 31.15 5.30 7.77
C ILE A 93 29.94 5.91 7.04
N ASP A 94 30.09 7.08 6.45
CA ASP A 94 28.99 7.74 5.74
C ASP A 94 28.69 7.11 4.36
N THR A 95 29.70 6.52 3.71
CA THR A 95 29.54 5.93 2.37
C THR A 95 28.90 4.54 2.42
N TYR A 96 29.27 3.68 3.37
CA TYR A 96 28.81 2.29 3.40
C TYR A 96 27.27 2.11 3.52
N PRO A 97 26.53 2.89 4.32
CA PRO A 97 25.06 2.83 4.35
C PRO A 97 24.41 3.30 3.05
N THR A 98 25.09 4.09 2.20
CA THR A 98 24.49 4.54 0.93
C THR A 98 24.16 3.38 -0.01
N VAL A 99 24.90 2.27 0.11
CA VAL A 99 24.66 1.03 -0.62
C VAL A 99 23.28 0.46 -0.30
N MET A 100 22.78 0.63 0.93
CA MET A 100 21.42 0.23 1.30
C MET A 100 20.37 0.93 0.42
N TYR A 101 20.51 2.23 0.20
CA TYR A 101 19.58 2.98 -0.66
C TYR A 101 19.65 2.53 -2.13
N ALA A 102 20.84 2.18 -2.62
CA ALA A 102 20.98 1.60 -3.97
C ALA A 102 20.21 0.27 -4.08
N ILE A 103 20.28 -0.59 -3.06
CA ILE A 103 19.51 -1.83 -2.97
C ILE A 103 18.00 -1.52 -2.91
N THR A 104 17.58 -0.53 -2.13
CA THR A 104 16.18 -0.08 -2.08
C THR A 104 15.66 0.32 -3.46
N ILE A 105 16.45 1.04 -4.26
CA ILE A 105 16.06 1.43 -5.63
C ILE A 105 15.89 0.20 -6.52
N VAL A 106 16.88 -0.70 -6.54
CA VAL A 106 16.84 -1.91 -7.38
C VAL A 106 15.67 -2.81 -6.99
N THR A 107 15.48 -3.05 -5.69
CA THR A 107 14.38 -3.88 -5.17
C THR A 107 13.01 -3.25 -5.45
N SER A 108 12.88 -1.93 -5.33
CA SER A 108 11.64 -1.22 -5.71
C SER A 108 11.25 -1.47 -7.17
N LEU A 109 12.23 -1.38 -8.08
CA LEU A 109 12.00 -1.62 -9.52
C LEU A 109 11.64 -3.08 -9.80
N LEU A 110 12.39 -4.03 -9.21
CA LEU A 110 12.12 -5.46 -9.35
C LEU A 110 10.74 -5.82 -8.82
N TYR A 111 10.35 -5.31 -7.66
CA TYR A 111 9.03 -5.52 -7.10
C TYR A 111 7.93 -4.89 -7.94
N GLY A 112 8.16 -3.70 -8.52
CA GLY A 112 7.24 -3.09 -9.48
C GLY A 112 7.00 -3.98 -10.70
N TRP A 113 8.06 -4.42 -11.38
CA TRP A 113 7.94 -5.31 -12.54
C TRP A 113 7.31 -6.65 -12.20
N THR A 114 7.69 -7.23 -11.07
CA THR A 114 7.12 -8.51 -10.61
C THR A 114 5.65 -8.37 -10.25
N SER A 115 5.27 -7.26 -9.59
CA SER A 115 3.88 -6.93 -9.26
C SER A 115 3.02 -6.83 -10.51
N ASP A 116 3.52 -6.12 -11.54
CA ASP A 116 2.78 -5.91 -12.78
C ASP A 116 2.65 -7.20 -13.60
N TYR A 117 3.66 -8.06 -13.57
CA TYR A 117 3.62 -9.36 -14.24
C TYR A 117 2.66 -10.34 -13.56
N ILE A 118 2.75 -10.49 -12.23
CA ILE A 118 1.96 -11.47 -11.47
C ILE A 118 0.52 -10.96 -11.22
N LYS A 119 0.29 -9.64 -11.24
CA LYS A 119 -0.96 -8.97 -10.86
C LYS A 119 -1.45 -9.28 -9.44
N LEU A 120 -0.61 -9.92 -8.63
CA LEU A 120 -0.84 -10.18 -7.21
C LEU A 120 0.24 -9.45 -6.40
N ARG A 121 -0.19 -8.50 -5.57
CA ARG A 121 0.73 -7.62 -4.83
C ARG A 121 1.04 -8.15 -3.44
N SER A 122 0.08 -8.80 -2.81
CA SER A 122 0.20 -9.33 -1.45
C SER A 122 1.40 -10.27 -1.26
N PRO A 123 1.73 -11.20 -2.18
CA PRO A 123 2.88 -12.10 -2.01
C PRO A 123 4.22 -11.35 -1.98
N ILE A 124 4.36 -10.28 -2.76
CA ILE A 124 5.58 -9.48 -2.84
C ILE A 124 5.81 -8.73 -1.52
N VAL A 125 4.73 -8.17 -0.97
CA VAL A 125 4.78 -7.49 0.33
C VAL A 125 5.12 -8.47 1.45
N PHE A 126 4.55 -9.69 1.45
CA PHE A 126 4.92 -10.73 2.43
C PHE A 126 6.37 -11.19 2.30
N PHE A 127 6.86 -11.38 1.09
CA PHE A 127 8.24 -11.75 0.85
C PHE A 127 9.19 -10.69 1.45
N SER A 128 8.92 -9.42 1.15
CA SER A 128 9.67 -8.29 1.69
C SER A 128 9.68 -8.26 3.23
N LEU A 129 8.51 -8.44 3.86
CA LEU A 129 8.41 -8.50 5.33
C LEU A 129 9.19 -9.67 5.92
N THR A 130 9.21 -10.83 5.24
CA THR A 130 9.94 -12.01 5.70
C THR A 130 11.45 -11.79 5.66
N VAL A 131 11.95 -11.16 4.59
CA VAL A 131 13.37 -10.77 4.46
C VAL A 131 13.74 -9.76 5.54
N CYS A 132 12.87 -8.77 5.80
CA CYS A 132 13.06 -7.78 6.85
C CYS A 132 13.08 -8.42 8.25
N PHE A 133 12.15 -9.34 8.52
CA PHE A 133 12.08 -10.08 9.78
C PHE A 133 13.38 -10.86 10.03
N PHE A 134 13.88 -11.56 9.02
CA PHE A 134 15.15 -12.28 9.11
C PHE A 134 16.32 -11.34 9.43
N ALA A 135 16.42 -10.19 8.74
CA ALA A 135 17.44 -9.19 8.99
C ALA A 135 17.36 -8.62 10.43
N ALA A 136 16.15 -8.27 10.88
CA ALA A 136 15.92 -7.71 12.21
C ALA A 136 16.24 -8.71 13.34
N VAL A 137 15.88 -9.99 13.17
CA VAL A 137 16.20 -11.05 14.15
C VAL A 137 17.71 -11.26 14.25
N ASN A 138 18.43 -11.30 13.13
CA ASN A 138 19.90 -11.41 13.15
C ASN A 138 20.55 -10.24 13.90
N LEU A 139 20.05 -9.02 13.68
CA LEU A 139 20.54 -7.82 14.37
C LEU A 139 20.14 -7.79 15.86
N ALA A 140 19.04 -8.43 16.25
CA ALA A 140 18.61 -8.54 17.64
C ALA A 140 19.48 -9.54 18.45
N VAL A 141 19.83 -10.69 17.86
CA VAL A 141 20.63 -11.73 18.54
C VAL A 141 22.08 -11.27 18.77
N TRP A 142 22.67 -10.60 17.77
CA TRP A 142 24.01 -9.98 17.77
C TRP A 142 25.24 -10.87 18.07
N ASP A 143 25.24 -11.63 19.17
CA ASP A 143 26.42 -12.32 19.71
C ASP A 143 26.79 -13.59 18.93
N GLY A 144 25.80 -14.28 18.34
CA GLY A 144 26.01 -15.51 17.56
C GLY A 144 26.17 -15.30 16.04
N VAL A 145 26.12 -14.05 15.57
CA VAL A 145 26.02 -13.73 14.14
C VAL A 145 27.41 -13.40 13.55
N PRO A 146 27.85 -14.07 12.46
CA PRO A 146 29.10 -13.75 11.78
C PRO A 146 29.17 -12.29 11.33
N PHE A 147 30.37 -11.70 11.30
CA PHE A 147 30.56 -10.30 10.91
C PHE A 147 29.94 -9.97 9.54
N GLY A 148 30.15 -10.84 8.54
CA GLY A 148 29.54 -10.67 7.21
C GLY A 148 28.01 -10.75 7.21
N LEU A 149 27.42 -11.54 8.12
CA LEU A 149 25.95 -11.65 8.23
C LEU A 149 25.34 -10.40 8.89
N LYS A 150 26.09 -9.68 9.73
CA LYS A 150 25.67 -8.36 10.25
C LYS A 150 25.59 -7.32 9.13
N TRP A 151 26.61 -7.25 8.28
CA TRP A 151 26.61 -6.42 7.07
C TRP A 151 25.45 -6.76 6.14
N ALA A 152 25.29 -8.04 5.82
CA ALA A 152 24.20 -8.50 4.98
C ALA A 152 22.83 -8.12 5.58
N SER A 153 22.65 -8.27 6.90
CA SER A 153 21.39 -7.91 7.57
C SER A 153 21.07 -6.42 7.46
N TYR A 154 22.05 -5.53 7.63
CA TYR A 154 21.86 -4.09 7.40
C TYR A 154 21.54 -3.75 5.93
N TYR A 155 22.04 -4.51 4.96
CA TYR A 155 21.70 -4.30 3.56
C TYR A 155 20.35 -4.90 3.17
N LEU A 156 19.97 -6.01 3.78
CA LEU A 156 18.67 -6.65 3.58
C LEU A 156 17.51 -5.79 4.08
N THR A 157 17.73 -4.84 5.01
CA THR A 157 16.68 -3.89 5.41
C THR A 157 16.25 -2.98 4.26
N GLY A 158 17.10 -2.77 3.24
CA GLY A 158 16.73 -2.07 2.01
C GLY A 158 15.65 -2.79 1.18
N PHE A 159 15.56 -4.12 1.27
CA PHE A 159 14.49 -4.88 0.62
C PHE A 159 13.12 -4.51 1.20
N ALA A 160 13.05 -4.23 2.50
CA ALA A 160 11.82 -3.82 3.16
C ALA A 160 11.31 -2.51 2.56
N GLN A 161 12.16 -1.49 2.55
CA GLN A 161 11.87 -0.16 2.03
C GLN A 161 11.39 -0.19 0.58
N GLY A 162 11.94 -1.10 -0.24
CA GLY A 162 11.54 -1.23 -1.63
C GLY A 162 10.10 -1.70 -1.84
N SER A 163 9.47 -2.32 -0.85
CA SER A 163 8.08 -2.81 -0.94
C SER A 163 7.02 -1.76 -0.60
N GLY A 164 7.40 -0.63 -0.01
CA GLY A 164 6.47 0.46 0.35
C GLY A 164 5.58 0.94 -0.81
N PRO A 165 6.15 1.24 -2.00
CA PRO A 165 5.36 1.63 -3.17
C PRO A 165 4.36 0.56 -3.62
N VAL A 166 4.74 -0.72 -3.56
CA VAL A 166 3.85 -1.83 -3.96
C VAL A 166 2.65 -1.92 -3.02
N PHE A 167 2.87 -1.74 -1.71
CA PHE A 167 1.78 -1.69 -0.74
C PHE A 167 0.83 -0.52 -1.00
N LEU A 168 1.34 0.70 -1.24
CA LEU A 168 0.50 1.84 -1.58
C LEU A 168 -0.28 1.62 -2.88
N THR A 169 0.30 0.90 -3.82
CA THR A 169 -0.40 0.55 -5.06
C THR A 169 -1.51 -0.47 -4.77
N MET A 170 -1.27 -1.48 -3.91
CA MET A 170 -2.31 -2.42 -3.44
C MET A 170 -3.49 -1.67 -2.80
N VAL A 171 -3.24 -0.75 -1.87
CA VAL A 171 -4.29 0.07 -1.25
C VAL A 171 -5.07 0.89 -2.30
N ASN A 172 -4.35 1.43 -3.29
CA ASN A 172 -4.95 2.17 -4.41
C ASN A 172 -5.93 1.33 -5.24
N GLU A 173 -5.66 0.03 -5.42
CA GLU A 173 -6.54 -0.89 -6.17
C GLU A 173 -7.76 -1.29 -5.36
N VAL A 174 -7.57 -1.63 -4.08
CA VAL A 174 -8.69 -2.00 -3.20
C VAL A 174 -9.67 -0.83 -3.06
N CYS A 175 -9.15 0.40 -2.97
CA CYS A 175 -9.98 1.60 -2.89
C CYS A 175 -10.39 2.17 -4.26
N ALA A 176 -10.24 1.43 -5.36
CA ALA A 176 -10.51 1.97 -6.71
C ALA A 176 -11.99 2.37 -6.92
N GLY A 177 -12.92 1.73 -6.21
CA GLY A 177 -14.35 1.98 -6.32
C GLY A 177 -14.83 3.31 -5.71
N ASP A 178 -14.10 3.87 -4.74
CA ASP A 178 -14.44 5.13 -4.08
C ASP A 178 -13.23 6.08 -4.11
N SER A 179 -13.33 7.11 -4.96
CA SER A 179 -12.25 8.08 -5.16
C SER A 179 -11.90 8.86 -3.90
N LEU A 180 -12.88 9.15 -3.04
CA LEU A 180 -12.73 9.91 -1.81
C LEU A 180 -12.08 9.03 -0.73
N GLU A 181 -12.52 7.77 -0.61
CA GLU A 181 -11.89 6.79 0.29
C GLU A 181 -10.41 6.60 -0.03
N ARG A 182 -10.09 6.39 -1.29
CA ARG A 182 -8.70 6.23 -1.74
C ARG A 182 -7.83 7.44 -1.41
N LEU A 183 -8.33 8.64 -1.69
CA LEU A 183 -7.59 9.88 -1.44
C LEU A 183 -7.29 10.06 0.06
N ILE A 184 -8.33 9.86 0.89
CA ILE A 184 -8.21 10.03 2.34
C ILE A 184 -7.27 8.97 2.92
N ILE A 185 -7.45 7.70 2.58
CA ILE A 185 -6.61 6.61 3.13
C ILE A 185 -5.14 6.84 2.77
N LEU A 186 -4.80 7.02 1.49
CA LEU A 186 -3.39 7.20 1.09
C LEU A 186 -2.73 8.41 1.76
N GLY A 187 -3.44 9.54 1.85
CA GLY A 187 -2.90 10.75 2.47
C GLY A 187 -2.73 10.58 3.98
N SER A 188 -3.80 10.17 4.66
CA SER A 188 -3.82 10.03 6.12
C SER A 188 -2.90 8.94 6.63
N THR A 189 -2.88 7.77 5.98
CA THR A 189 -2.01 6.65 6.34
C THR A 189 -0.55 7.08 6.31
N ASN A 190 -0.14 7.85 5.30
CA ASN A 190 1.22 8.37 5.22
C ASN A 190 1.52 9.40 6.32
N SER A 191 0.62 10.36 6.55
CA SER A 191 0.78 11.36 7.60
C SER A 191 0.87 10.76 9.01
N VAL A 192 0.00 9.80 9.32
CA VAL A 192 0.00 9.12 10.63
C VAL A 192 1.27 8.31 10.81
N ALA A 193 1.69 7.53 9.80
CA ALA A 193 2.92 6.75 9.88
C ALA A 193 4.15 7.60 10.16
N TYR A 194 4.32 8.74 9.47
CA TYR A 194 5.44 9.64 9.74
C TYR A 194 5.33 10.38 11.07
N ALA A 195 4.11 10.67 11.55
CA ALA A 195 3.91 11.25 12.87
C ALA A 195 4.42 10.30 13.99
N PHE A 196 4.16 8.99 13.86
CA PHE A 196 4.68 7.98 14.78
C PHE A 196 6.19 7.74 14.60
N ASN A 197 6.67 7.73 13.36
CA ASN A 197 8.09 7.56 13.05
C ASN A 197 8.96 8.71 13.60
N ALA A 198 8.42 9.91 13.83
CA ALA A 198 9.18 11.02 14.37
C ALA A 198 9.70 10.79 15.81
N TRP A 199 8.98 10.02 16.64
CA TRP A 199 9.32 9.84 18.05
C TRP A 199 9.65 8.40 18.45
N ILE A 200 9.10 7.40 17.77
CA ILE A 200 9.38 5.97 18.08
C ILE A 200 10.89 5.65 18.05
N PRO A 201 11.68 6.10 17.05
CA PRO A 201 13.11 5.81 16.98
C PRO A 201 13.90 6.47 18.11
N LEU A 202 13.48 7.67 18.53
CA LEU A 202 14.11 8.40 19.65
C LEU A 202 14.00 7.61 20.96
N LEU A 203 12.89 6.91 21.17
CA LEU A 203 12.70 6.05 22.35
C LEU A 203 13.33 4.67 22.18
N SER A 204 13.30 4.12 20.97
CA SER A 204 13.69 2.73 20.71
C SER A 204 15.20 2.55 20.57
N TYR A 205 15.89 3.54 20.00
CA TYR A 205 17.32 3.47 19.72
C TYR A 205 18.07 4.57 20.48
N ASN A 206 18.17 4.39 21.81
CA ASN A 206 19.02 5.24 22.63
C ASN A 206 20.50 4.98 22.29
N THR A 207 21.23 6.05 21.96
CA THR A 207 22.65 6.05 21.57
C THR A 207 23.59 5.57 22.67
N GLU A 208 23.16 5.57 23.93
CA GLU A 208 23.93 5.08 25.08
C GLU A 208 24.21 3.56 25.00
N TYR A 209 23.34 2.80 24.32
CA TYR A 209 23.48 1.34 24.18
C TYR A 209 24.20 0.93 22.88
N ALA A 210 24.82 1.87 22.17
CA ALA A 210 25.62 1.54 20.99
C ALA A 210 26.78 0.59 21.38
N PRO A 211 27.09 -0.46 20.60
CA PRO A 211 26.48 -0.88 19.33
C PRO A 211 25.31 -1.85 19.43
N ARG A 212 24.95 -2.28 20.64
CA ARG A 212 23.94 -3.31 20.88
C ARG A 212 22.58 -2.67 21.14
N PHE A 213 21.85 -2.37 20.08
CA PHE A 213 20.47 -1.88 20.17
C PHE A 213 19.47 -3.01 20.44
N LEU A 214 19.67 -3.81 21.49
CA LEU A 214 18.82 -4.98 21.75
C LEU A 214 17.35 -4.58 21.95
N VAL A 215 17.10 -3.48 22.66
CA VAL A 215 15.74 -2.94 22.86
C VAL A 215 15.15 -2.45 21.53
N GLY A 216 15.88 -1.62 20.78
CA GLY A 216 15.42 -1.09 19.50
C GLY A 216 15.18 -2.16 18.43
N ASN A 217 16.07 -3.15 18.34
CA ASN A 217 15.94 -4.28 17.41
C ASN A 217 14.79 -5.19 17.83
N SER A 218 14.57 -5.42 19.13
CA SER A 218 13.42 -6.21 19.62
C SER A 218 12.09 -5.53 19.36
N ILE A 219 12.01 -4.20 19.58
CA ILE A 219 10.83 -3.40 19.21
C ILE A 219 10.59 -3.47 17.70
N THR A 220 11.65 -3.39 16.90
CA THR A 220 11.55 -3.50 15.44
C THR A 220 11.01 -4.87 15.00
N VAL A 221 11.51 -5.96 15.59
CA VAL A 221 10.96 -7.30 15.34
C VAL A 221 9.48 -7.37 15.72
N ALA A 222 9.09 -6.81 16.88
CA ALA A 222 7.69 -6.77 17.29
C ALA A 222 6.82 -5.96 16.29
N LEU A 223 7.32 -4.82 15.81
CA LEU A 223 6.64 -4.00 14.79
C LEU A 223 6.48 -4.76 13.47
N ILE A 224 7.49 -5.52 13.03
CA ILE A 224 7.40 -6.36 11.83
C ILE A 224 6.34 -7.45 11.99
N VAL A 225 6.27 -8.09 13.17
CA VAL A 225 5.23 -9.09 13.46
C VAL A 225 3.84 -8.44 13.46
N CYS A 226 3.68 -7.26 14.08
CA CYS A 226 2.43 -6.51 14.03
C CYS A 226 2.04 -6.10 12.59
N ALA A 227 3.01 -5.70 11.77
CA ALA A 227 2.80 -5.43 10.35
C ALA A 227 2.35 -6.70 9.59
N ALA A 228 2.97 -7.85 9.84
CA ALA A 228 2.57 -9.11 9.23
C ALA A 228 1.13 -9.52 9.64
N ILE A 229 0.78 -9.39 10.93
CA ILE A 229 -0.58 -9.70 11.43
C ILE A 229 -1.62 -8.77 10.78
N THR A 230 -1.34 -7.47 10.73
CA THR A 230 -2.26 -6.49 10.12
C THR A 230 -2.39 -6.70 8.61
N LEU A 231 -1.33 -7.13 7.92
CA LEU A 231 -1.38 -7.50 6.50
C LEU A 231 -2.24 -8.74 6.25
N VAL A 232 -2.08 -9.79 7.07
CA VAL A 232 -2.92 -11.00 7.01
C VAL A 232 -4.39 -10.62 7.26
N LEU A 233 -4.65 -9.77 8.26
CA LEU A 233 -5.99 -9.28 8.56
C LEU A 233 -6.57 -8.50 7.37
N ALA A 234 -5.79 -7.64 6.73
CA ALA A 234 -6.22 -6.88 5.56
C ALA A 234 -6.66 -7.80 4.42
N ILE A 235 -5.84 -8.81 4.10
CA ILE A 235 -6.12 -9.77 3.02
C ILE A 235 -7.34 -10.65 3.36
N TYR A 236 -7.49 -11.04 4.63
CA TYR A 236 -8.66 -11.80 5.07
C TYR A 236 -9.94 -10.98 4.93
N LEU A 237 -9.93 -9.72 5.37
CA LEU A 237 -11.09 -8.82 5.26
C LEU A 237 -11.41 -8.48 3.80
N GLU A 238 -10.40 -8.27 2.97
CA GLU A 238 -10.55 -8.06 1.53
C GLU A 238 -11.20 -9.28 0.86
N LYS A 239 -10.72 -10.49 1.16
CA LYS A 239 -11.31 -11.73 0.63
C LYS A 239 -12.77 -11.89 1.09
N ARG A 240 -13.07 -11.56 2.35
CA ARG A 240 -14.44 -11.60 2.90
C ARG A 240 -15.36 -10.61 2.19
N GLU A 241 -14.88 -9.41 1.92
CA GLU A 241 -15.64 -8.37 1.22
C GLU A 241 -15.89 -8.73 -0.25
N ASN A 242 -14.88 -9.27 -0.94
CA ASN A 242 -15.02 -9.77 -2.30
C ASN A 242 -16.05 -10.91 -2.39
N MET A 243 -16.05 -11.84 -1.43
CA MET A 243 -17.06 -12.91 -1.38
C MET A 243 -18.47 -12.37 -1.10
N ARG A 244 -18.61 -11.38 -0.20
CA ARG A 244 -19.90 -10.73 0.05
C ARG A 244 -20.42 -10.02 -1.20
N ASN A 245 -19.57 -9.26 -1.89
CA ASN A 245 -19.96 -8.54 -3.10
C ASN A 245 -20.34 -9.50 -4.24
N ALA A 246 -19.64 -10.64 -4.38
CA ALA A 246 -20.00 -11.69 -5.33
C ALA A 246 -21.37 -12.31 -5.02
N SER A 247 -21.69 -12.56 -3.74
CA SER A 247 -23.00 -13.10 -3.35
C SER A 247 -24.16 -12.14 -3.62
N VAL A 248 -23.97 -10.84 -3.38
CA VAL A 248 -24.97 -9.81 -3.68
C VAL A 248 -25.15 -9.65 -5.19
N GLY A 249 -24.06 -9.63 -5.97
CA GLY A 249 -24.11 -9.56 -7.44
C GLY A 249 -24.88 -10.74 -8.06
N ASN A 250 -24.62 -11.96 -7.61
CA ASN A 250 -25.38 -13.14 -8.05
C ASN A 250 -26.86 -13.04 -7.69
N THR A 251 -27.19 -12.52 -6.50
CA THR A 251 -28.59 -12.35 -6.08
C THR A 251 -29.31 -11.33 -6.97
N SER A 252 -28.67 -10.19 -7.28
CA SER A 252 -29.25 -9.17 -8.17
C SER A 252 -29.48 -9.64 -9.60
N ILE A 253 -28.59 -10.49 -10.14
CA ILE A 253 -28.76 -11.08 -11.48
C ILE A 253 -29.94 -12.07 -11.48
N VAL A 254 -30.07 -12.87 -10.43
CA VAL A 254 -31.19 -13.83 -10.29
C VAL A 254 -32.53 -13.11 -10.15
N THR A 255 -32.62 -12.03 -9.36
CA THR A 255 -33.86 -11.24 -9.27
C THR A 255 -34.18 -10.50 -10.57
N SER A 256 -33.19 -9.88 -11.22
CA SER A 256 -33.45 -9.18 -12.50
C SER A 256 -33.88 -10.14 -13.61
N GLY A 257 -33.34 -11.36 -13.61
CA GLY A 257 -33.83 -12.42 -14.49
C GLY A 257 -35.24 -12.89 -14.12
N ALA A 258 -35.56 -13.05 -12.83
CA ALA A 258 -36.92 -13.42 -12.42
C ALA A 258 -37.97 -12.36 -12.81
N ASP A 259 -37.62 -11.08 -12.74
CA ASP A 259 -38.50 -9.98 -13.13
C ASP A 259 -38.74 -9.93 -14.66
N GLU A 260 -37.71 -10.17 -15.49
CA GLU A 260 -37.86 -10.28 -16.95
C GLU A 260 -38.76 -11.46 -17.37
N TRP A 261 -38.65 -12.60 -16.68
CA TRP A 261 -39.50 -13.76 -16.94
C TRP A 261 -40.95 -13.53 -16.45
N SER A 262 -41.14 -12.75 -15.39
CA SER A 262 -42.48 -12.39 -14.90
C SER A 262 -43.21 -11.36 -15.78
N GLU A 263 -42.49 -10.50 -16.52
CA GLU A 263 -43.11 -9.55 -17.46
C GLU A 263 -43.48 -10.22 -18.80
N GLY A 264 -42.74 -11.25 -19.23
CA GLY A 264 -43.02 -12.00 -20.45
C GLY A 264 -44.33 -12.82 -20.43
N ASP A 265 -44.81 -13.21 -19.24
CA ASP A 265 -45.98 -14.08 -19.08
C ASP A 265 -47.33 -13.32 -19.01
N LYS A 266 -47.30 -11.98 -18.97
CA LYS A 266 -48.51 -11.13 -18.95
C LYS A 266 -49.00 -10.65 -20.33
N GLY A 267 -48.34 -11.08 -21.41
CA GLY A 267 -48.63 -10.64 -22.78
C GLY A 267 -49.51 -11.59 -23.62
N GLY A 268 -50.11 -12.62 -23.04
CA GLY A 268 -50.66 -13.78 -23.77
C GLY A 268 -52.15 -14.08 -23.61
N GLU A 269 -53.01 -13.11 -23.31
CA GLU A 269 -54.47 -13.29 -23.39
C GLU A 269 -55.06 -12.41 -24.51
N GLU A 270 -55.01 -12.90 -25.76
CA GLU A 270 -55.81 -12.36 -26.88
C GLU A 270 -57.23 -12.96 -26.84
N GLU A 271 -58.24 -12.09 -26.75
CA GLU A 271 -59.66 -12.41 -26.90
C GLU A 271 -59.98 -12.98 -28.30
N PRO A 272 -60.79 -14.05 -28.44
CA PRO A 272 -61.17 -14.56 -29.76
C PRO A 272 -62.31 -13.73 -30.36
N GLN A 273 -61.99 -12.94 -31.39
CA GLN A 273 -62.97 -12.25 -32.23
C GLN A 273 -63.68 -13.19 -33.22
N GLY A 274 -65.01 -13.20 -33.17
CA GLY A 274 -65.91 -13.06 -34.32
C GLY A 274 -65.89 -14.14 -35.43
N ALA A 275 -66.82 -15.08 -35.36
CA ALA A 275 -67.19 -15.97 -36.46
C ALA A 275 -67.87 -15.22 -37.62
N VAL A 276 -67.39 -15.41 -38.85
CA VAL A 276 -68.07 -15.02 -40.10
C VAL A 276 -68.49 -16.29 -40.85
N ARG A 277 -69.80 -16.39 -41.15
CA ARG A 277 -70.42 -17.45 -41.96
C ARG A 277 -70.31 -17.14 -43.45
N VAL A 278 -69.94 -18.15 -44.25
CA VAL A 278 -70.62 -18.56 -45.49
C VAL A 278 -70.72 -20.08 -45.48
#